data_AF-A0A0B2NY71-F1
#
_entry.id   AF-A0A0B2NY71-F1
#
_cell.length_a   1.000
_cell.length_b   1.000
_cell.length_c   1.000
_cell.angle_alpha   90.00
_cell.angle_beta   90.00
_cell.angle_gamma   90.00
#
_symmetry.space_group_name_H-M   'P 1'
#
loop_
_entity.id
_entity.type
_entity.pdbx_description
1 polymer ?
#
loop_
_entity_poly.entity_id
_entity_poly.type
_entity_poly.pdbx_seq_one_letter_code
_entity_poly.pdbx_strand_id
1 'polypeptide(L)'
;MDSGFLSELRRVTGRKSGLTLPRVFIDGRYIGGAEELRWLHESGELKKLLEGLPAVDSHLRVCHVCDDHRFVLCGECSGARKVYAEKGGFKTCAACNESGLIRCISCTC
;
A
#
# COMPACT_ATOMS: atom_id res chain seq x y z
N MET A 1 -4.39 0.95 -8.51
CA MET A 1 -4.15 0.54 -7.10
C MET A 1 -4.38 -0.94 -7.03
N ASP A 2 -3.50 -1.65 -6.32
CA ASP A 2 -3.61 -3.10 -6.11
C ASP A 2 -4.98 -3.49 -5.53
N SER A 3 -5.65 -4.41 -6.22
CA SER A 3 -6.99 -4.90 -5.91
C SER A 3 -7.05 -5.65 -4.57
N GLY A 4 -5.95 -6.28 -4.17
CA GLY A 4 -5.78 -6.88 -2.84
C GLY A 4 -5.84 -5.82 -1.74
N PHE A 5 -5.10 -4.72 -1.88
CA PHE A 5 -5.15 -3.60 -0.94
C PHE A 5 -6.53 -2.94 -0.86
N LEU A 6 -7.23 -2.76 -1.98
CA LEU A 6 -8.61 -2.24 -1.94
C LEU A 6 -9.55 -3.17 -1.20
N SER A 7 -9.38 -4.48 -1.36
CA SER A 7 -10.19 -5.49 -0.68
C SER A 7 -9.89 -5.51 0.82
N GLU A 8 -8.62 -5.39 1.20
CA GLU A 8 -8.18 -5.24 2.58
C GLU A 8 -8.75 -3.98 3.23
N LEU A 9 -8.66 -2.82 2.56
CA LEU A 9 -9.23 -1.56 3.05
C LEU A 9 -10.73 -1.66 3.29
N ARG A 10 -11.48 -2.28 2.37
CA ARG A 10 -12.93 -2.51 2.55
C ARG A 10 -13.22 -3.38 3.76
N ARG A 11 -12.41 -4.43 3.98
CA ARG A 11 -12.53 -5.32 5.14
C ARG A 11 -12.26 -4.58 6.44
N VAL A 12 -11.15 -3.83 6.54
CA VAL A 12 -10.74 -3.15 7.77
C VAL A 12 -11.66 -1.97 8.10
N THR A 13 -12.17 -1.25 7.09
CA THR A 13 -13.09 -0.11 7.30
C THR A 13 -14.56 -0.52 7.43
N GLY A 14 -14.89 -1.79 7.20
CA GLY A 14 -16.27 -2.28 7.19
C GLY A 14 -17.15 -1.73 6.05
N ARG A 15 -16.56 -1.03 5.08
CA ARG A 15 -17.29 -0.41 3.96
C ARG A 15 -17.26 -1.31 2.72
N LYS A 16 -18.44 -1.75 2.27
CA LYS A 16 -18.58 -2.60 1.07
C LYS A 16 -18.45 -1.81 -0.25
N SER A 17 -18.83 -0.53 -0.26
CA SER A 17 -18.80 0.35 -1.44
C SER A 17 -18.52 1.81 -1.03
N GLY A 18 -18.27 2.69 -2.00
CA GLY A 18 -18.12 4.14 -1.76
C GLY A 18 -16.87 4.53 -0.96
N LEU A 19 -15.85 3.67 -0.93
CA LEU A 19 -14.58 4.00 -0.27
C LEU A 19 -13.78 4.99 -1.13
N THR A 20 -13.54 6.18 -0.60
CA THR A 20 -12.69 7.21 -1.20
C THR A 20 -11.33 7.24 -0.54
N LEU A 21 -10.28 7.58 -1.28
CA LEU A 21 -8.93 7.74 -0.75
C LEU A 21 -8.63 9.21 -0.46
N PRO A 22 -7.72 9.51 0.49
CA PRO A 22 -7.00 8.57 1.35
C PRO A 22 -7.89 7.96 2.44
N ARG A 23 -7.47 6.81 2.98
CA ARG A 23 -7.97 6.23 4.24
C ARG A 23 -6.77 6.11 5.18
N VAL A 24 -6.79 6.84 6.29
CA VAL A 24 -5.64 7.01 7.16
C VAL A 24 -5.81 6.20 8.43
N PHE A 25 -4.70 5.60 8.83
CA PHE A 25 -4.54 4.84 10.04
C PHE A 25 -3.38 5.44 10.83
N ILE A 26 -3.55 5.60 12.13
CA ILE A 26 -2.50 6.03 13.05
C ILE A 26 -2.37 4.94 14.10
N ASP A 27 -1.16 4.40 14.26
CA ASP A 27 -0.87 3.30 15.20
C ASP A 27 -1.83 2.09 15.03
N GLY A 28 -2.05 1.68 13.77
CA GLY A 28 -2.96 0.58 13.41
C GLY A 28 -4.46 0.90 13.56
N ARG A 29 -4.84 2.07 14.06
CA ARG A 29 -6.25 2.46 14.24
C ARG A 29 -6.75 3.30 13.08
N TYR A 30 -7.95 2.99 12.58
CA TYR A 30 -8.59 3.77 11.52
C TYR A 30 -9.03 5.14 12.02
N ILE A 31 -8.61 6.21 11.35
CA ILE A 31 -8.91 7.59 11.73
C ILE A 31 -9.99 8.21 10.84
N GLY A 32 -9.99 7.89 9.54
CA GLY A 32 -10.90 8.51 8.58
C GLY A 32 -10.22 8.70 7.23
N GLY A 33 -10.67 9.66 6.45
CA GLY A 33 -9.95 10.11 5.26
C GLY A 33 -9.91 11.62 5.18
N ALA A 34 -9.84 12.16 3.96
CA ALA A 34 -9.46 13.56 3.75
C ALA A 34 -10.22 14.56 4.65
N GLU A 35 -11.55 14.49 4.68
CA GLU A 35 -12.37 15.45 5.43
C GLU A 35 -12.25 15.26 6.95
N GLU A 36 -12.30 14.02 7.44
CA GLU A 36 -12.13 13.74 8.87
C GLU A 36 -10.74 14.17 9.36
N LEU A 37 -9.71 13.97 8.53
CA LEU A 37 -8.35 14.31 8.86
C LEU A 37 -8.11 15.83 8.83
N ARG A 38 -8.74 16.53 7.89
CA ARG A 38 -8.75 18.00 7.85
C ARG A 38 -9.37 18.57 9.12
N TRP A 39 -10.53 18.06 9.55
CA TRP A 39 -11.17 18.52 10.77
C TRP A 39 -10.34 18.26 12.04
N LEU A 40 -9.69 17.08 12.13
CA LEU A 40 -8.75 16.79 13.22
C LEU A 40 -7.52 17.71 13.21
N HIS A 41 -7.04 18.09 12.02
CA HIS A 41 -5.94 19.04 11.89
C HIS A 41 -6.33 20.43 12.38
N GLU A 42 -7.48 20.94 11.91
CA GLU A 42 -7.99 22.28 12.25
C GLU A 42 -8.35 22.41 13.74
N SER A 43 -8.86 21.34 14.36
CA SER A 43 -9.14 21.30 15.81
C SER A 43 -7.88 21.12 16.68
N GLY A 44 -6.73 20.79 16.10
CA GLY A 44 -5.49 20.49 16.81
C GLY A 44 -5.45 19.07 17.43
N GLU A 45 -6.52 18.29 17.34
CA GLU A 45 -6.58 16.91 17.84
C GLU A 45 -5.64 15.97 17.09
N LEU A 46 -5.39 16.22 15.79
CA LEU A 46 -4.43 15.44 15.02
C LEU A 46 -3.04 15.49 15.62
N LYS A 47 -2.61 16.65 16.14
CA LYS A 47 -1.29 16.79 16.78
C LYS A 47 -1.18 15.88 18.00
N LYS A 48 -2.22 15.84 18.84
CA LYS A 48 -2.27 14.98 20.03
C LYS A 48 -2.19 13.50 19.67
N LEU A 49 -2.84 13.08 18.59
CA LEU A 49 -2.75 11.70 18.08
C LEU A 49 -1.33 11.31 17.63
N LEU A 50 -0.49 12.29 17.27
CA LEU A 50 0.88 12.07 16.78
C LEU A 50 1.96 12.22 17.88
N GLU A 51 1.65 12.78 19.04
CA GLU A 51 2.63 13.15 20.09
C GLU A 51 3.45 11.99 20.64
N GLY A 52 2.97 10.74 20.53
CA GLY A 52 3.68 9.54 20.97
C GLY A 52 4.39 8.76 19.87
N LEU A 53 4.28 9.20 18.61
CA LEU A 53 4.91 8.49 17.50
C LEU A 53 6.37 8.90 17.35
N PRO A 54 7.28 7.97 17.01
CA PRO A 54 8.63 8.35 16.68
C PRO A 54 8.61 9.33 15.52
N ALA A 55 9.33 10.45 15.68
CA ALA A 55 9.60 11.32 14.54
C ALA A 55 10.27 10.49 13.45
N VAL A 56 9.91 10.74 12.19
CA VAL A 56 10.61 10.12 11.08
C VAL A 56 12.06 10.57 11.18
N ASP A 57 12.94 9.63 11.53
CA ASP A 57 14.36 9.85 11.47
C ASP A 57 14.70 10.16 10.01
N SER A 58 15.37 11.29 9.74
CA SER A 58 15.90 11.59 8.40
C SER A 58 16.92 10.54 7.94
N HIS A 59 17.39 9.68 8.84
CA HIS A 59 18.22 8.51 8.57
C HIS A 59 17.42 7.19 8.53
N LEU A 60 16.08 7.23 8.61
CA LEU A 60 15.24 6.05 8.45
C LEU A 60 15.65 5.38 7.14
N ARG A 61 16.30 4.23 7.25
CA ARG A 61 16.88 3.57 6.09
C ARG A 61 15.75 3.19 5.17
N VAL A 62 15.61 3.95 4.09
CA VAL A 62 14.80 3.55 2.95
C VAL A 62 15.20 2.12 2.58
N CYS A 63 14.21 1.30 2.23
CA CYS A 63 14.49 -0.07 1.86
C CYS A 63 15.44 -0.07 0.66
N HIS A 64 16.66 -0.59 0.83
CA HIS A 64 17.68 -0.62 -0.22
C HIS A 64 17.26 -1.36 -1.50
N VAL A 65 16.15 -2.10 -1.46
CA VAL A 65 15.60 -2.86 -2.58
C VAL A 65 14.51 -2.09 -3.32
N CYS A 66 13.59 -1.41 -2.61
CA CYS A 66 12.42 -0.77 -3.23
C CYS A 66 12.33 0.73 -2.99
N ASP A 67 13.31 1.35 -2.33
CA ASP A 67 13.32 2.77 -1.99
C ASP A 67 12.02 3.24 -1.31
N ASP A 68 11.52 2.39 -0.40
CA ASP A 68 10.26 2.54 0.33
C ASP A 68 8.98 2.56 -0.54
N HIS A 69 9.05 2.20 -1.82
CA HIS A 69 7.87 1.98 -2.66
C HIS A 69 7.05 0.74 -2.26
N ARG A 70 7.58 -0.14 -1.39
CA ARG A 70 6.98 -1.41 -0.90
C ARG A 70 6.73 -2.48 -1.97
N PHE A 71 7.00 -2.17 -3.23
CA PHE A 71 6.83 -3.06 -4.37
C PHE A 71 8.06 -3.01 -5.28
N VAL A 72 8.30 -4.11 -5.99
CA VAL A 72 9.32 -4.22 -7.04
C VAL A 72 8.73 -4.86 -8.30
N LEU A 73 9.40 -4.70 -9.44
CA LEU A 73 9.01 -5.36 -10.68
C LEU A 73 9.04 -6.89 -10.50
N CYS A 74 8.05 -7.57 -11.04
CA CYS A 74 8.01 -9.02 -11.08
C CYS A 74 9.18 -9.57 -11.92
N GLY A 75 10.00 -10.43 -11.32
CA GLY A 75 11.12 -11.07 -12.04
C GLY A 75 10.69 -12.07 -13.11
N GLU A 76 9.50 -12.67 -12.99
CA GLU A 76 9.02 -13.66 -13.98
C GLU A 76 8.51 -13.02 -15.28
N CYS A 77 7.90 -11.84 -15.18
CA CYS A 77 7.30 -11.16 -16.34
C CYS A 77 7.92 -9.80 -16.64
N SER A 78 8.93 -9.38 -15.88
CA SER A 78 9.58 -8.07 -15.99
C SER A 78 8.59 -6.89 -15.99
N GLY A 79 7.49 -7.03 -15.23
CA GLY A 79 6.41 -6.04 -15.16
C GLY A 79 5.40 -6.08 -16.32
N ALA A 80 5.61 -6.87 -17.36
CA ALA A 80 4.70 -6.94 -18.51
C ALA A 80 3.38 -7.66 -18.23
N ARG A 81 3.28 -8.34 -17.08
CA ARG A 81 2.15 -9.19 -16.67
C ARG A 81 1.82 -10.29 -17.69
N LYS A 82 2.79 -10.62 -18.54
CA LYS A 82 2.64 -11.54 -19.66
C LYS A 82 3.88 -12.43 -19.75
N VAL A 83 3.67 -13.74 -19.75
CA VAL A 83 4.71 -14.78 -19.84
C VAL A 83 4.39 -15.72 -20.99
N TYR A 84 5.40 -16.23 -21.69
CA TYR A 84 5.19 -17.16 -22.80
C TYR A 84 5.34 -18.60 -22.30
N ALA A 85 4.37 -19.46 -22.64
CA ALA A 85 4.42 -20.89 -22.38
C ALA A 85 4.59 -21.63 -23.72
N GLU A 86 5.63 -22.45 -23.84
CA GLU A 86 6.04 -23.10 -25.10
C GLU A 86 4.90 -23.84 -25.83
N LYS A 87 3.98 -24.46 -25.08
CA LYS A 87 2.85 -25.22 -25.64
C LYS A 87 1.49 -24.51 -25.52
N GLY A 88 1.48 -23.24 -25.13
CA GLY A 88 0.24 -22.53 -24.78
C GLY A 88 0.22 -21.05 -25.11
N GLY A 89 1.24 -20.51 -25.79
CA GLY A 89 1.33 -19.10 -26.15
C GLY A 89 1.48 -18.19 -24.93
N PHE A 90 1.07 -16.93 -25.06
CA PHE A 90 1.15 -15.97 -23.98
C PHE A 90 0.06 -16.17 -22.93
N LYS A 91 0.46 -16.15 -21.66
CA LYS A 91 -0.42 -16.24 -20.49
C LYS A 91 -0.18 -15.05 -19.57
N THR A 92 -1.18 -14.75 -18.75
CA THR A 92 -1.05 -13.75 -17.69
C THR A 92 -0.13 -14.29 -16.60
N CYS A 93 0.80 -13.45 -16.14
CA CYS A 93 1.65 -13.81 -15.01
C CYS A 93 0.82 -13.99 -13.74
N ALA A 94 1.01 -15.12 -13.05
CA ALA A 94 0.30 -15.45 -11.80
C ALA A 94 1.07 -15.02 -10.54
N ALA A 95 2.35 -14.66 -10.68
CA ALA A 95 3.22 -14.31 -9.55
C ALA A 95 3.12 -12.84 -9.13
N CYS A 96 2.44 -11.97 -9.90
CA CYS A 96 2.37 -10.53 -9.66
C CYS A 96 0.95 -9.99 -9.67
N ASN A 97 0.78 -8.78 -9.15
CA ASN A 97 -0.51 -8.09 -9.20
C ASN A 97 -0.85 -7.54 -10.60
N GLU A 98 -1.95 -6.79 -10.69
CA GLU A 98 -2.42 -6.23 -11.95
C GLU A 98 -1.46 -5.26 -12.65
N SER A 99 -0.49 -4.73 -11.91
CA SER A 99 0.52 -3.79 -12.40
C SER A 99 1.87 -4.46 -12.69
N GLY A 100 1.97 -5.79 -12.60
CA GLY A 100 3.25 -6.47 -12.82
C GLY A 100 4.22 -6.34 -11.64
N LEU A 101 3.72 -6.01 -10.45
CA LEU A 101 4.51 -5.77 -9.26
C LEU A 101 4.34 -6.89 -8.23
N ILE A 102 5.39 -7.12 -7.44
CA ILE A 102 5.39 -8.01 -6.27
C ILE A 102 5.76 -7.21 -5.03
N ARG A 103 5.31 -7.66 -3.85
CA ARG A 103 5.68 -7.03 -2.57
C ARG A 103 7.19 -7.18 -2.34
N CYS A 104 7.84 -6.12 -1.88
CA CYS A 104 9.25 -6.17 -1.51
C CYS A 104 9.44 -7.05 -0.28
N ILE A 105 10.18 -8.15 -0.43
CA ILE A 105 10.41 -9.11 0.66
C ILE A 105 11.15 -8.49 1.85
N SER A 106 12.04 -7.53 1.58
CA SER A 106 12.78 -6.80 2.60
C SER A 106 11.92 -5.81 3.40
N CYS A 107 10.69 -5.53 2.94
CA CYS A 107 9.73 -4.67 3.65
C CYS A 107 8.66 -5.45 4.42
N THR A 108 8.59 -6.76 4.25
CA THR A 108 7.59 -7.64 4.90
C THR A 108 8.15 -8.35 6.13
N CYS A 109 9.42 -8.14 6.46
CA CYS A 109 10.09 -8.62 7.66
C CYS A 109 9.89 -7.65 8.83
#